data_AF-A0A7Y5E993-F1
#
_entry.id   AF-A0A7Y5E993-F1
#
_cell.length_a   1.000
_cell.length_b   1.000
_cell.length_c   1.000
_cell.angle_alpha   90.00
_cell.angle_beta   90.00
_cell.angle_gamma   90.00
#
_symmetry.space_group_name_H-M   'P 1'
#
loop_
_entity.id
_entity.type
_entity.pdbx_description
1 polymer ?
#
loop_
_entity_poly.entity_id
_entity_poly.type
_entity_poly.pdbx_seq_one_letter_code
_entity_poly.pdbx_strand_id
1 'polypeptide(L)'
;MRNITIGFLMLIVVLVLFVSCNDRNGSDVKIYSYTTPIVDPPATFNIVFNIGGYGDRIAEVTFSQNAVWKIEKLGDGRVNMMMNTGNNDLTIISSDTLGLQADKVYYVVVNNNNYSEFNNYFVGFTNLGLDYASFEPKF
;
A
#
# COMPACT_ATOMS: atom_id res chain seq x y z
N MET A 1 -53.06 18.58 -24.76
CA MET A 1 -51.88 18.74 -23.88
C MET A 1 -51.53 17.41 -23.22
N ARG A 2 -50.83 16.54 -23.93
CA ARG A 2 -50.30 15.24 -23.49
C ARG A 2 -49.30 14.91 -24.59
N ASN A 3 -48.00 14.85 -24.26
CA ASN A 3 -46.86 14.36 -25.08
C ASN A 3 -45.52 15.03 -24.69
N ILE A 4 -45.49 15.98 -23.75
CA ILE A 4 -44.22 16.59 -23.28
C ILE A 4 -43.55 15.73 -22.20
N THR A 5 -44.30 14.89 -21.48
CA THR A 5 -43.78 14.10 -20.34
C THR A 5 -42.92 12.90 -20.73
N ILE A 6 -43.09 12.33 -21.93
CA ILE A 6 -42.35 11.12 -22.36
C ILE A 6 -40.97 11.48 -22.92
N GLY A 7 -40.86 12.61 -23.63
CA GLY A 7 -39.57 13.09 -24.17
C GLY A 7 -38.57 13.46 -23.07
N PHE A 8 -39.04 14.04 -21.97
CA PHE A 8 -38.19 14.41 -20.84
C PHE A 8 -37.65 13.18 -20.10
N LEU A 9 -38.41 12.09 -20.04
CA LEU A 9 -37.99 10.85 -19.38
C LEU A 9 -36.89 10.12 -20.16
N MET A 10 -36.95 10.11 -21.49
CA MET A 10 -35.89 9.50 -22.32
C MET A 10 -34.57 10.28 -22.25
N LEU A 11 -34.61 11.62 -22.11
CA LEU A 11 -33.40 12.43 -22.00
C LEU A 11 -32.62 12.12 -20.69
N ILE A 12 -33.34 11.83 -19.60
CA ILE A 12 -32.74 11.46 -18.32
C ILE A 12 -32.05 10.09 -18.41
N VAL A 13 -32.67 9.10 -19.06
CA VAL A 13 -32.07 7.75 -19.20
C VAL A 13 -30.77 7.78 -20.02
N VAL A 14 -30.68 8.65 -21.04
CA VAL A 14 -29.45 8.83 -21.83
C VAL A 14 -28.34 9.52 -21.02
N LEU A 15 -28.69 10.46 -20.13
CA LEU A 15 -27.71 11.15 -19.26
C LEU A 15 -27.09 10.23 -18.19
N VAL A 16 -27.80 9.20 -17.71
CA VAL A 16 -27.23 8.25 -16.72
C VAL A 16 -26.22 7.30 -17.35
N LEU A 17 -26.28 7.04 -18.67
CA LEU A 17 -25.33 6.19 -19.37
C LEU A 17 -23.98 6.87 -19.66
N PHE A 18 -23.89 8.19 -19.48
CA PHE A 18 -22.63 8.96 -19.55
C PHE A 18 -22.05 9.27 -18.17
N VAL A 19 -22.47 8.56 -17.11
CA VAL A 19 -21.60 8.39 -15.94
C VAL A 19 -20.41 7.59 -16.45
N SER A 20 -19.47 8.36 -16.99
CA SER A 20 -18.15 7.93 -17.39
C SER A 20 -17.69 7.00 -16.30
N CYS A 21 -17.40 5.76 -16.70
CA CYS A 21 -16.42 4.99 -15.98
C CYS A 21 -15.20 5.90 -16.00
N ASN A 22 -14.99 6.62 -14.90
CA ASN A 22 -13.80 7.40 -14.69
C ASN A 22 -12.72 6.33 -14.66
N ASP A 23 -12.10 6.09 -15.82
CA ASP A 23 -10.76 5.55 -15.85
C ASP A 23 -9.95 6.56 -15.06
N ARG A 24 -9.87 6.30 -13.75
CA ARG A 24 -8.85 6.86 -12.92
C ARG A 24 -7.59 6.43 -13.65
N ASN A 25 -6.92 7.40 -14.26
CA ASN A 25 -5.50 7.36 -14.59
C ASN A 25 -4.72 7.02 -13.31
N GLY A 26 -4.88 5.79 -12.82
CA GLY A 26 -4.05 5.21 -11.79
C GLY A 26 -2.83 4.76 -12.55
N SER A 27 -1.70 5.46 -12.39
CA SER A 27 -0.44 4.84 -12.76
C SER A 27 -0.41 3.48 -12.08
N ASP A 28 -0.22 2.40 -12.84
CA ASP A 28 -0.19 1.05 -12.27
C ASP A 28 0.83 1.01 -11.13
N VAL A 29 0.34 0.99 -9.88
CA VAL A 29 1.20 0.90 -8.70
C VAL A 29 1.85 -0.46 -8.75
N LYS A 30 3.18 -0.48 -8.84
CA LYS A 30 3.92 -1.74 -8.96
C LYS A 30 3.70 -2.59 -7.70
N ILE A 31 3.30 -3.85 -7.90
CA ILE A 31 3.04 -4.80 -6.82
C ILE A 31 4.13 -5.86 -6.81
N TYR A 32 4.78 -6.04 -5.66
CA TYR A 32 5.79 -7.06 -5.44
C TYR A 32 5.25 -8.19 -4.56
N SER A 33 5.71 -9.41 -4.79
CA SER A 33 5.48 -10.54 -3.86
C SER A 33 6.45 -10.45 -2.69
N TYR A 34 5.97 -10.72 -1.47
CA TYR A 34 6.83 -10.80 -0.28
C TYR A 34 7.91 -11.89 -0.36
N THR A 35 7.74 -12.89 -1.22
CA THR A 35 8.63 -14.07 -1.31
C THR A 35 9.94 -13.81 -2.06
N THR A 36 10.10 -12.64 -2.68
CA THR A 36 11.28 -12.27 -3.46
C THR A 36 11.87 -10.98 -2.91
N PRO A 37 13.20 -10.88 -2.73
CA PRO A 37 13.83 -9.63 -2.32
C PRO A 37 13.49 -8.47 -3.25
N ILE A 38 13.09 -7.34 -2.68
CA ILE A 38 12.71 -6.12 -3.39
C ILE A 38 13.89 -5.16 -3.32
N VAL A 39 14.59 -5.00 -4.45
CA VAL A 39 15.75 -4.12 -4.55
C VAL A 39 15.40 -2.91 -5.38
N ASP A 40 15.65 -1.73 -4.83
CA ASP A 40 15.47 -0.42 -5.44
C ASP A 40 14.09 -0.23 -6.10
N PRO A 41 13.00 -0.33 -5.32
CA PRO A 41 11.65 -0.18 -5.86
C PRO A 41 11.36 1.27 -6.30
N PRO A 42 10.34 1.48 -7.16
CA PRO A 42 9.92 2.83 -7.54
C PRO A 42 9.40 3.64 -6.36
N ALA A 43 9.25 4.96 -6.53
CA ALA A 43 8.81 5.88 -5.48
C ALA A 43 7.44 5.53 -4.86
N THR A 44 6.60 4.78 -5.57
CA THR A 44 5.35 4.23 -5.03
C THR A 44 5.22 2.78 -5.47
N PHE A 45 5.04 1.89 -4.49
CA PHE A 45 4.87 0.47 -4.73
C PHE A 45 4.10 -0.18 -3.59
N ASN A 46 3.56 -1.37 -3.85
CA ASN A 46 2.91 -2.19 -2.85
C ASN A 46 3.62 -3.54 -2.74
N ILE A 47 3.52 -4.15 -1.57
CA ILE A 47 3.92 -5.53 -1.33
C ILE A 47 2.65 -6.32 -1.00
N VAL A 48 2.45 -7.45 -1.69
CA VAL A 48 1.38 -8.39 -1.40
C VAL A 48 1.90 -9.56 -0.57
N PHE A 49 1.18 -9.87 0.50
CA PHE A 49 1.42 -10.99 1.40
C PHE A 49 0.27 -11.97 1.33
N ASN A 50 0.57 -13.27 1.24
CA ASN A 50 -0.44 -14.29 1.49
C ASN A 50 -0.41 -14.69 2.97
N ILE A 51 -1.45 -14.26 3.69
CA ILE A 51 -1.61 -14.48 5.13
C ILE A 51 -2.73 -15.49 5.42
N GLY A 52 -3.04 -16.40 4.49
CA GLY A 52 -4.09 -17.42 4.70
C GLY A 52 -3.83 -18.43 5.82
N GLY A 53 -2.61 -18.47 6.36
CA GLY A 53 -2.23 -19.36 7.44
C GLY A 53 -1.39 -18.65 8.47
N TYR A 54 -1.31 -19.24 9.67
CA TYR A 54 -0.57 -18.69 10.79
C TYR A 54 0.93 -18.47 10.50
N GLY A 55 1.54 -17.62 11.33
CA GLY A 55 2.96 -17.32 11.33
C GLY A 55 3.33 -16.08 10.54
N ASP A 56 4.60 -15.70 10.67
CA ASP A 56 5.13 -14.50 10.05
C ASP A 56 5.31 -14.69 8.54
N ARG A 57 5.00 -13.63 7.80
CA ARG A 57 5.35 -13.45 6.40
C ARG A 57 6.26 -12.26 6.31
N ILE A 58 7.44 -12.47 5.73
CA ILE A 58 8.53 -11.50 5.79
C ILE A 58 8.91 -11.13 4.37
N ALA A 59 8.87 -9.84 4.04
CA ALA A 59 9.44 -9.30 2.81
C ALA A 59 10.77 -8.62 3.11
N GLU A 60 11.75 -8.81 2.24
CA GLU A 60 13.03 -8.10 2.29
C GLU A 60 13.01 -6.93 1.30
N VAL A 61 13.38 -5.75 1.77
CA VAL A 61 13.42 -4.53 0.95
C VAL A 61 14.77 -3.82 1.13
N THR A 62 15.38 -3.38 0.04
CA THR A 62 16.62 -2.59 0.05
C THR A 62 16.46 -1.41 -0.90
N PHE A 63 16.93 -0.24 -0.48
CA PHE A 63 16.87 1.00 -1.25
C PHE A 63 18.28 1.43 -1.67
N SER A 64 18.41 2.02 -2.86
CA SER A 64 19.70 2.55 -3.34
C SER A 64 20.05 3.93 -2.74
N GLN A 65 19.08 4.60 -2.12
CA GLN A 65 19.23 5.97 -1.62
C GLN A 65 18.57 6.14 -0.25
N ASN A 66 19.19 6.98 0.58
CA ASN A 66 18.58 7.44 1.83
C ASN A 66 17.33 8.26 1.50
N ALA A 67 16.19 7.90 2.09
CA ALA A 67 14.93 8.54 1.77
C ALA A 67 13.92 8.44 2.93
N VAL A 68 12.89 9.27 2.87
CA VAL A 68 11.77 9.23 3.83
C VAL A 68 10.57 8.58 3.17
N TRP A 69 10.07 7.51 3.79
CA TRP A 69 8.98 6.69 3.26
C TRP A 69 7.78 6.73 4.20
N LYS A 70 6.59 6.95 3.64
CA LYS A 70 5.34 6.54 4.28
C LYS A 70 5.12 5.06 4.01
N ILE A 71 4.87 4.31 5.08
CA ILE A 71 4.61 2.87 5.05
C ILE A 71 3.23 2.66 5.65
N GLU A 72 2.33 1.99 4.93
CA GLU A 72 0.91 1.98 5.27
C GLU A 72 0.27 0.61 5.08
N LYS A 73 -0.64 0.27 5.99
CA LYS A 73 -1.56 -0.87 5.86
C LYS A 73 -2.65 -0.53 4.84
N LEU A 74 -2.72 -1.25 3.74
CA LEU A 74 -3.74 -1.07 2.69
C LEU A 74 -4.89 -2.10 2.78
N GLY A 75 -4.98 -2.82 3.89
CA GLY A 75 -5.99 -3.86 4.12
C GLY A 75 -6.64 -3.77 5.49
N ASP A 76 -7.08 -4.91 6.02
CA ASP A 76 -7.71 -5.00 7.33
C ASP A 76 -6.76 -4.56 8.46
N GLY A 77 -7.21 -3.62 9.29
CA GLY A 77 -6.40 -3.05 10.38
C GLY A 77 -6.07 -4.04 11.50
N ARG A 78 -6.78 -5.18 11.58
CA ARG A 78 -6.54 -6.24 12.58
C ARG A 78 -5.27 -7.05 12.33
N VAL A 79 -4.72 -6.97 11.11
CA VAL A 79 -3.46 -7.63 10.75
C VAL A 79 -2.29 -6.89 11.42
N ASN A 80 -1.41 -7.65 12.03
CA ASN A 80 -0.20 -7.11 12.64
C ASN A 80 0.83 -6.83 11.55
N MET A 81 1.48 -5.68 11.63
CA MET A 81 2.54 -5.27 10.71
C MET A 81 3.67 -4.63 11.50
N MET A 82 4.90 -4.98 11.14
CA MET A 82 6.10 -4.50 11.79
C MET A 82 7.20 -4.26 10.76
N MET A 83 7.97 -3.20 10.96
CA MET A 83 9.25 -2.99 10.30
C MET A 83 10.36 -3.51 11.21
N ASN A 84 11.32 -4.23 10.65
CA ASN A 84 12.46 -4.79 11.36
C ASN A 84 13.76 -4.53 10.58
N THR A 85 14.88 -4.36 11.29
CA THR A 85 16.24 -4.17 10.71
C THR A 85 17.26 -5.20 11.23
N GLY A 86 16.78 -6.31 11.80
CA GLY A 86 17.55 -7.29 12.55
C GLY A 86 17.80 -6.89 14.01
N ASN A 87 18.03 -5.60 14.28
CA ASN A 87 18.35 -5.09 15.62
C ASN A 87 17.24 -4.24 16.25
N ASN A 88 16.36 -3.66 15.43
CA ASN A 88 15.26 -2.81 15.87
C ASN A 88 13.95 -3.28 15.26
N ASP A 89 12.89 -3.21 16.08
CA ASP A 89 11.51 -3.53 15.73
C ASP A 89 10.62 -2.30 15.90
N LEU A 90 9.76 -2.04 14.92
CA LEU A 90 8.73 -1.01 15.01
C LEU A 90 7.40 -1.56 14.52
N THR A 91 6.44 -1.67 15.45
CA THR A 91 5.07 -2.04 15.09
C THR A 91 4.38 -0.85 14.41
N ILE A 92 3.78 -1.10 13.24
CA ILE A 92 2.99 -0.11 12.51
C ILE A 92 1.51 -0.36 12.78
N ILE A 93 0.81 0.63 13.34
CA ILE A 93 -0.62 0.51 13.68
C ILE A 93 -1.51 0.67 12.45
N SER A 94 -1.31 1.75 11.70
CA SER A 94 -2.02 2.05 10.44
C SER A 94 -1.03 2.50 9.36
N SER A 95 -0.24 3.52 9.67
CA SER A 95 0.86 3.99 8.85
C SER A 95 1.92 4.67 9.70
N ASP A 96 3.17 4.60 9.27
CA ASP A 96 4.29 5.34 9.85
C ASP A 96 5.13 6.01 8.76
N THR A 97 5.84 7.06 9.14
CA THR A 97 6.79 7.76 8.26
C THR A 97 8.19 7.56 8.79
N LEU A 98 9.05 6.88 8.03
CA LEU A 98 10.38 6.47 8.47
C LEU A 98 11.47 7.01 7.53
N GLY A 99 12.55 7.49 8.13
CA GLY A 99 13.80 7.73 7.40
C GLY A 99 14.57 6.42 7.25
N LEU A 100 14.64 5.91 6.02
CA LEU A 100 15.32 4.66 5.67
C LEU A 100 16.65 4.95 4.96
N GLN A 101 17.69 4.21 5.32
CA GLN A 101 19.05 4.30 4.79
C GLN A 101 19.22 3.44 3.54
N ALA A 102 20.06 3.91 2.61
CA ALA A 102 20.55 3.17 1.48
C ALA A 102 21.30 1.90 1.93
N ASP A 103 21.28 0.88 1.08
CA ASP A 103 22.07 -0.35 1.21
C ASP A 103 21.83 -1.15 2.51
N LYS A 104 20.77 -0.82 3.25
CA LYS A 104 20.31 -1.55 4.44
C LYS A 104 19.12 -2.44 4.07
N VAL A 105 19.12 -3.67 4.59
CA VAL A 105 17.99 -4.59 4.44
C VAL A 105 16.94 -4.26 5.50
N TYR A 106 15.73 -4.01 5.03
CA TYR A 106 14.54 -3.81 5.84
C TYR A 106 13.61 -5.01 5.69
N TYR A 107 13.12 -5.52 6.81
CA TYR A 107 12.18 -6.61 6.86
C TYR A 107 10.78 -6.05 7.15
N VAL A 108 9.84 -6.33 6.26
CA VAL A 108 8.41 -6.04 6.47
C VAL A 108 7.76 -7.33 6.93
N VAL A 109 7.39 -7.38 8.21
CA VAL A 109 6.80 -8.57 8.83
C VAL A 109 5.30 -8.36 8.95
N VAL A 110 4.53 -9.28 8.39
CA VAL A 110 3.06 -9.28 8.47
C VAL A 110 2.61 -10.62 9.03
N ASN A 111 1.71 -10.59 10.02
CA ASN A 111 1.06 -11.80 10.51
C ASN A 111 -0.40 -11.55 10.92
N ASN A 112 -1.15 -12.64 10.92
CA ASN A 112 -2.56 -12.70 11.26
C ASN A 112 -2.82 -13.72 12.36
N ASN A 113 -1.96 -13.77 13.38
CA ASN A 113 -1.94 -14.84 14.39
C ASN A 113 -3.29 -15.12 15.09
N ASN A 114 -4.27 -14.22 14.96
CA ASN A 114 -5.59 -14.33 15.58
C ASN A 114 -6.76 -14.56 14.60
N TYR A 115 -6.51 -14.64 13.29
CA TYR A 115 -7.57 -14.60 12.26
C TYR A 115 -7.20 -15.51 11.09
N SER A 116 -8.12 -16.31 10.55
CA SER A 116 -7.85 -17.23 9.43
C SER A 116 -8.57 -16.85 8.13
N GLU A 117 -9.38 -15.79 8.17
CA GLU A 117 -10.19 -15.35 7.04
C GLU A 117 -9.43 -14.51 6.00
N PHE A 118 -8.19 -14.13 6.26
CA PHE A 118 -7.42 -13.24 5.38
C PHE A 118 -6.61 -14.00 4.35
N ASN A 119 -6.82 -13.71 3.06
CA ASN A 119 -6.03 -14.31 2.00
C ASN A 119 -4.83 -13.43 1.63
N ASN A 120 -5.09 -12.30 0.97
CA ASN A 120 -4.07 -11.37 0.53
C ASN A 120 -4.10 -10.09 1.35
N TYR A 121 -2.92 -9.61 1.73
CA TYR A 121 -2.73 -8.38 2.47
C TYR A 121 -1.74 -7.48 1.75
N PHE A 122 -2.06 -6.19 1.67
CA PHE A 122 -1.24 -5.22 0.96
C PHE A 122 -0.61 -4.23 1.94
N VAL A 123 0.69 -4.01 1.76
CA VAL A 123 1.44 -2.95 2.43
C VAL A 123 1.88 -1.96 1.36
N GLY A 124 1.58 -0.68 1.56
CA GLY A 124 1.95 0.40 0.66
C GLY A 124 3.21 1.12 1.11
N PHE A 125 4.05 1.48 0.15
CA PHE A 125 5.22 2.33 0.34
C PHE A 125 5.11 3.55 -0.57
N THR A 126 5.37 4.73 -0.01
CA THR A 126 5.41 5.99 -0.76
C THR A 126 6.61 6.82 -0.31
N ASN A 127 7.54 7.08 -1.21
CA ASN A 127 8.63 8.02 -0.99
C ASN A 127 8.03 9.43 -0.92
N LEU A 128 8.30 10.14 0.17
CA LEU A 128 7.72 11.46 0.42
C LEU A 128 8.52 12.61 -0.19
N GLY A 129 9.71 12.35 -0.75
CA GLY A 129 10.60 13.38 -1.28
C GLY A 129 11.09 14.38 -0.23
N LEU A 130 10.98 14.02 1.06
CA LEU A 130 11.50 14.84 2.16
C LEU A 130 13.01 14.67 2.27
N ASP A 131 13.69 15.74 2.72
CA ASP A 131 15.12 15.70 2.97
C ASP A 131 15.44 14.70 4.08
N TYR A 132 16.23 13.68 3.73
CA TYR A 132 16.66 12.70 4.69
C TYR A 132 17.63 13.32 5.72
N ALA A 133 18.48 14.29 5.40
CA ALA A 133 19.45 14.76 6.40
C ALA A 133 18.78 15.41 7.64
N SER A 134 17.65 16.09 7.44
CA SER A 134 16.92 16.82 8.48
C SER A 134 15.73 16.07 9.10
N PHE A 135 15.28 14.96 8.52
CA PHE A 135 14.13 14.21 9.04
C PHE A 135 14.47 13.36 10.28
N GLU A 136 13.69 13.47 11.36
CA GLU A 136 13.73 12.56 12.50
C GLU A 136 12.34 11.96 12.74
N PRO A 137 12.23 10.68 13.14
CA PRO A 137 13.30 9.76 13.53
C PRO A 137 13.93 8.95 12.37
N LYS A 138 15.18 8.52 12.55
CA LYS A 138 15.84 7.49 11.71
C LYS A 138 15.54 6.07 12.16
N PHE A 139 15.37 5.15 11.21
CA PHE A 139 15.07 3.74 11.45
C PHE A 139 16.18 2.76 11.00
#